data_AF-A0A4R2RFY7-F1
#
_entry.id   AF-A0A4R2RFY7-F1
#
_cell.length_a   1.000
_cell.length_b   1.000
_cell.length_c   1.000
_cell.angle_alpha   90.00
_cell.angle_beta   90.00
_cell.angle_gamma   90.00
#
_symmetry.space_group_name_H-M   'P 1'
#
loop_
_entity.id
_entity.type
_entity.pdbx_description
1 polymer ?
#
loop_
_entity_poly.entity_id
_entity_poly.type
_entity_poly.pdbx_seq_one_letter_code
_entity_poly.pdbx_strand_id
1 'polypeptide(L)'
;MLTITLAIVIGAAFGFVLDRIGATNPNWIGRMLNLTNLHLMKTILLAIGVASVLTFGGQMLGLVDVGHMSVKTAYVGVFIGGLMLGLGWAASGFCPGTGLCAAAVGRIDALFFVAGGLLGAAAYMLSYPVWKGLGLLEGQAWTLGTVPGADYPAAFPTLPGDLAGIAIGAAFIVIAFILPRRFSRKRAPAGEAIE
;
A
#
# COMPACT_ATOMS: atom_id res chain seq x y z
N MET A 1 -21.58 12.86 10.75
CA MET A 1 -20.77 14.01 11.21
C MET A 1 -19.45 13.52 11.80
N LEU A 2 -19.45 12.76 12.90
CA LEU A 2 -18.23 12.25 13.57
C LEU A 2 -17.27 11.48 12.64
N THR A 3 -17.80 10.62 11.75
CA THR A 3 -17.00 9.80 10.81
C THR A 3 -16.19 10.63 9.83
N ILE A 4 -16.74 11.75 9.33
CA ILE A 4 -16.05 12.62 8.35
C ILE A 4 -14.93 13.38 9.07
N THR A 5 -15.19 13.88 10.27
CA THR A 5 -14.17 14.54 11.10
C THR A 5 -13.02 13.59 11.42
N LEU A 6 -13.32 12.35 11.84
CA LEU A 6 -12.31 11.30 12.06
C LEU A 6 -11.50 11.00 10.79
N ALA A 7 -12.15 10.88 9.63
CA ALA A 7 -11.47 10.64 8.37
C ALA A 7 -10.49 11.77 8.01
N ILE A 8 -10.88 13.04 8.21
CA ILE A 8 -10.01 14.20 7.98
C ILE A 8 -8.83 14.18 8.93
N VAL A 9 -9.06 13.95 10.23
CA VAL A 9 -8.00 13.93 11.25
C VAL A 9 -7.00 12.81 10.99
N ILE A 10 -7.49 11.59 10.71
CA ILE A 10 -6.63 10.44 10.41
C ILE A 10 -5.88 10.65 9.10
N GLY A 11 -6.54 11.19 8.07
CA GLY A 11 -5.91 11.53 6.79
C GLY A 11 -4.80 12.57 6.94
N ALA A 12 -5.03 13.62 7.73
CA ALA A 12 -4.03 14.64 8.02
C ALA A 12 -2.84 14.07 8.82
N ALA A 13 -3.11 13.25 9.83
CA ALA A 13 -2.06 12.57 10.60
C ALA A 13 -1.23 11.63 9.71
N PHE A 14 -1.89 10.87 8.82
CA PHE A 14 -1.23 9.99 7.87
C PHE A 14 -0.34 10.77 6.89
N GLY A 15 -0.86 11.85 6.31
CA GLY A 15 -0.09 12.73 5.42
C GLY A 15 1.12 13.38 6.11
N PHE A 16 0.95 13.84 7.35
CA PHE A 16 2.04 14.39 8.17
C PHE A 16 3.17 13.37 8.41
N VAL A 17 2.81 12.11 8.73
CA VAL A 17 3.79 11.04 8.90
C VAL A 17 4.49 10.72 7.59
N LEU A 18 3.76 10.65 6.46
CA LEU A 18 4.34 10.38 5.14
C LEU A 18 5.35 11.46 4.71
N ASP A 19 5.06 12.73 4.97
CA ASP A 19 5.99 13.82 4.69
C ASP A 19 7.22 13.75 5.60
N ARG A 20 7.03 13.51 6.90
CA ARG A 20 8.13 13.38 7.88
C ARG A 20 9.12 12.26 7.58
N ILE A 21 8.67 11.14 7.00
CA ILE A 21 9.55 10.04 6.60
C ILE A 21 10.24 10.26 5.23
N GLY A 22 9.92 11.36 4.55
CA GLY A 22 10.47 11.71 3.24
C GLY A 22 9.85 10.96 2.06
N ALA A 23 8.67 10.34 2.24
CA ALA A 23 7.99 9.61 1.19
C ALA A 23 7.37 10.54 0.11
N THR A 24 7.27 11.84 0.41
CA THR A 24 6.86 12.90 -0.53
C THR A 24 7.94 13.26 -1.56
N ASN A 25 9.15 12.71 -1.45
CA ASN A 25 10.25 12.96 -2.38
C ASN A 25 10.61 11.68 -3.19
N PRO A 26 10.42 11.69 -4.54
CA PRO A 26 10.59 10.55 -5.42
C PRO A 26 12.05 10.06 -5.46
N ASN A 27 13.03 10.91 -5.10
CA ASN A 27 14.44 10.51 -5.01
C ASN A 27 14.64 9.40 -3.97
N TRP A 28 13.89 9.42 -2.87
CA TRP A 28 13.97 8.35 -1.87
C TRP A 28 13.39 7.04 -2.38
N ILE A 29 12.34 7.10 -3.21
CA ILE A 29 11.78 5.89 -3.82
C ILE A 29 12.69 5.35 -4.92
N GLY A 30 13.24 6.20 -5.79
CA GLY A 30 14.24 5.77 -6.75
C GLY A 30 15.43 5.09 -6.07
N ARG A 31 15.88 5.63 -4.93
CA ARG A 31 16.95 5.01 -4.11
C ARG A 31 16.54 3.68 -3.49
N MET A 32 15.27 3.51 -3.12
CA MET A 32 14.70 2.27 -2.62
C MET A 32 14.65 1.20 -3.72
N LEU A 33 14.13 1.56 -4.90
CA LEU A 33 14.00 0.66 -6.05
C LEU A 33 15.37 0.24 -6.62
N ASN A 34 16.36 1.13 -6.59
CA ASN A 34 17.75 0.82 -6.96
C ASN A 34 18.57 0.16 -5.82
N LEU A 35 17.91 -0.21 -4.71
CA LEU A 35 18.52 -0.88 -3.54
C LEU A 35 19.69 -0.10 -2.89
N THR A 36 19.82 1.20 -3.16
CA THR A 36 20.88 2.03 -2.59
C THR A 36 20.57 2.45 -1.15
N ASN A 37 19.31 2.78 -0.88
CA ASN A 37 18.83 3.17 0.44
C ASN A 37 17.49 2.50 0.73
N LEU A 38 17.48 1.64 1.74
CA LEU A 38 16.33 0.81 2.08
C LEU A 38 15.53 1.37 3.27
N HIS A 39 15.78 2.62 3.66
CA HIS A 39 15.04 3.27 4.75
C HIS A 39 13.52 3.20 4.53
N LEU A 40 13.05 3.57 3.34
CA LEU A 40 11.61 3.52 3.02
C LEU A 40 11.06 2.09 2.98
N MET A 41 11.82 1.14 2.44
CA MET A 41 11.41 -0.27 2.43
C MET A 41 11.24 -0.80 3.85
N LYS A 42 12.18 -0.48 4.74
CA LYS A 42 12.13 -0.81 6.16
C LYS A 42 10.90 -0.21 6.85
N THR A 43 10.61 1.07 6.61
CA THR A 43 9.44 1.73 7.22
C THR A 43 8.13 1.14 6.71
N ILE A 44 8.03 0.80 5.42
CA ILE A 44 6.83 0.20 4.84
C ILE A 44 6.58 -1.19 5.42
N LEU A 45 7.61 -2.05 5.49
CA LEU A 45 7.49 -3.39 6.06
C LEU A 45 7.12 -3.35 7.54
N LEU A 46 7.73 -2.44 8.31
CA LEU A 46 7.38 -2.26 9.72
C LEU A 46 5.94 -1.77 9.90
N ALA A 47 5.51 -0.79 9.11
CA ALA A 47 4.16 -0.25 9.16
C ALA A 47 3.11 -1.30 8.80
N ILE A 48 3.33 -2.07 7.74
CA ILE A 48 2.45 -3.18 7.34
C ILE A 48 2.38 -4.22 8.45
N GLY A 49 3.54 -4.64 8.98
CA GLY A 49 3.58 -5.66 10.02
C GLY A 49 2.87 -5.23 11.31
N VAL A 50 3.11 -4.01 11.78
CA VAL A 50 2.42 -3.44 12.96
C VAL A 50 0.92 -3.31 12.71
N ALA A 51 0.52 -2.80 11.53
CA ALA A 51 -0.90 -2.67 11.17
C ALA A 51 -1.59 -4.04 11.15
N SER A 52 -0.98 -5.06 10.56
CA SER A 52 -1.52 -6.43 10.55
C SER A 52 -1.69 -6.97 11.98
N VAL A 53 -0.64 -6.90 12.82
CA VAL A 53 -0.70 -7.39 14.20
C VAL A 53 -1.77 -6.67 15.02
N LEU A 54 -1.86 -5.34 14.91
CA LEU A 54 -2.88 -4.56 15.63
C LEU A 54 -4.28 -4.87 15.15
N THR A 55 -4.47 -5.05 13.84
CA THR A 55 -5.79 -5.32 13.26
C THR A 55 -6.29 -6.70 13.67
N PHE A 56 -5.50 -7.75 13.43
CA PHE A 56 -5.88 -9.12 13.78
C PHE A 56 -5.89 -9.36 15.30
N GLY A 57 -4.98 -8.72 16.05
CA GLY A 57 -5.02 -8.73 17.52
C GLY A 57 -6.26 -8.00 18.07
N GLY A 58 -6.66 -6.89 17.45
CA GLY A 58 -7.89 -6.18 17.79
C GLY A 58 -9.15 -6.99 17.50
N GLN A 59 -9.13 -7.84 16.47
CA GLN A 59 -10.21 -8.78 16.18
C GLN A 59 -10.32 -9.86 17.25
N MET A 60 -9.20 -10.45 17.68
CA MET A 60 -9.20 -11.46 18.76
C MET A 60 -9.71 -10.90 20.10
N LEU A 61 -9.48 -9.61 20.35
CA LEU A 61 -9.95 -8.91 21.55
C LEU A 61 -11.39 -8.37 21.41
N GLY A 62 -12.02 -8.50 20.25
CA GLY A 62 -13.37 -7.99 19.98
C GLY A 62 -13.46 -6.46 19.82
N LEU A 63 -12.35 -5.74 19.66
CA LEU A 63 -12.32 -4.30 19.42
C LEU A 63 -12.51 -3.95 17.93
N VAL A 64 -12.24 -4.88 17.03
CA VAL A 64 -12.34 -4.70 15.58
C VAL A 64 -13.36 -5.70 15.04
N ASP A 65 -14.46 -5.19 14.50
CA ASP A 65 -15.50 -6.02 13.92
C ASP A 65 -15.09 -6.52 12.53
N VAL A 66 -15.15 -7.84 12.34
CA VAL A 66 -14.79 -8.52 11.07
C VAL A 66 -15.68 -8.06 9.92
N GLY A 67 -16.91 -7.60 10.22
CA GLY A 67 -17.86 -7.10 9.22
C GLY A 67 -17.39 -5.89 8.41
N HIS A 68 -16.37 -5.15 8.87
CA HIS A 68 -15.76 -4.04 8.12
C HIS A 68 -14.59 -4.46 7.22
N MET A 69 -14.15 -5.72 7.27
CA MET A 69 -13.10 -6.23 6.38
C MET A 69 -13.68 -6.66 5.04
N SER A 70 -13.58 -5.79 4.04
CA SER A 70 -13.91 -6.13 2.66
C SER A 70 -12.73 -6.82 1.98
N VAL A 71 -12.74 -8.16 1.92
CA VAL A 71 -11.77 -8.90 1.10
C VAL A 71 -12.11 -8.67 -0.38
N LYS A 72 -11.16 -8.08 -1.12
CA LYS A 72 -11.33 -7.82 -2.55
C LYS A 72 -11.19 -9.14 -3.33
N THR A 73 -12.03 -9.33 -4.34
CA THR A 73 -11.93 -10.49 -5.24
C THR A 73 -10.60 -10.49 -5.98
N ALA A 74 -9.95 -11.64 -6.05
CA ALA A 74 -8.72 -11.82 -6.81
C ALA A 74 -9.09 -12.36 -8.19
N TYR A 75 -8.92 -11.53 -9.22
CA TYR A 75 -9.19 -11.88 -10.62
C TYR A 75 -8.07 -11.36 -11.53
N VAL A 76 -8.05 -11.81 -12.78
CA VAL A 76 -6.99 -11.50 -13.75
C VAL A 76 -6.81 -10.00 -13.94
N GLY A 77 -7.90 -9.24 -14.00
CA GLY A 77 -7.86 -7.77 -14.01
C GLY A 77 -7.17 -7.13 -12.80
N VAL A 78 -7.24 -7.71 -11.59
CA VAL A 78 -6.46 -7.22 -10.43
C VAL A 78 -4.97 -7.44 -10.64
N PHE A 79 -4.59 -8.58 -11.20
CA PHE A 79 -3.19 -8.88 -11.50
C PHE A 79 -2.62 -7.91 -12.55
N ILE A 80 -3.34 -7.72 -13.67
CA ILE A 80 -2.95 -6.77 -14.73
C ILE A 80 -2.89 -5.34 -14.16
N GLY A 81 -3.92 -4.93 -13.41
CA GLY A 81 -3.96 -3.62 -12.78
C GLY A 81 -2.82 -3.40 -11.77
N GLY A 82 -2.47 -4.43 -11.00
CA GLY A 82 -1.34 -4.41 -10.07
C GLY A 82 0.01 -4.23 -10.76
N LEU A 83 0.22 -4.91 -11.90
CA LEU A 83 1.41 -4.72 -12.73
C LEU A 83 1.47 -3.31 -13.32
N MET A 84 0.37 -2.80 -13.86
CA MET A 84 0.30 -1.43 -14.38
C MET A 84 0.59 -0.40 -13.29
N LEU A 85 0.01 -0.57 -12.11
CA LEU A 85 0.28 0.29 -10.95
C LEU A 85 1.75 0.21 -10.51
N GLY A 86 2.33 -0.99 -10.46
CA GLY A 86 3.73 -1.20 -10.10
C GLY A 86 4.70 -0.55 -11.09
N LEU A 87 4.42 -0.66 -12.39
CA LEU A 87 5.20 0.01 -13.44
C LEU A 87 5.06 1.53 -13.38
N GLY A 88 3.82 2.02 -13.18
CA GLY A 88 3.54 3.45 -13.03
C GLY A 88 4.23 4.04 -11.81
N TRP A 89 4.28 3.31 -10.70
CA TRP A 89 5.08 3.65 -9.53
C TRP A 89 6.56 3.72 -9.92
N ALA A 90 7.14 2.64 -10.44
CA ALA A 90 8.57 2.61 -10.80
C ALA A 90 9.00 3.77 -11.73
N ALA A 91 8.13 4.17 -12.66
CA ALA A 91 8.39 5.28 -13.58
C ALA A 91 8.20 6.68 -12.96
N SER A 92 7.12 6.88 -12.19
CA SER A 92 6.72 8.22 -11.72
C SER A 92 7.40 8.67 -10.44
N GLY A 93 7.91 7.74 -9.63
CA GLY A 93 8.42 8.13 -8.33
C GLY A 93 7.30 8.57 -7.35
N PHE A 94 6.03 8.24 -7.62
CA PHE A 94 4.96 8.33 -6.63
C PHE A 94 4.03 7.10 -6.60
N CYS A 95 3.58 6.72 -5.40
CA CYS A 95 2.38 5.91 -5.21
C CYS A 95 1.16 6.83 -5.01
N PRO A 96 -0.09 6.34 -5.15
CA PRO A 96 -1.27 7.20 -5.09
C PRO A 96 -1.39 8.01 -3.78
N GLY A 97 -0.97 7.45 -2.64
CA GLY A 97 -0.98 8.15 -1.36
C GLY A 97 0.15 9.18 -1.21
N THR A 98 1.37 8.83 -1.61
CA THR A 98 2.52 9.75 -1.52
C THR A 98 2.42 10.87 -2.55
N GLY A 99 1.82 10.62 -3.72
CA GLY A 99 1.59 11.62 -4.77
C GLY A 99 0.65 12.73 -4.30
N LEU A 100 -0.43 12.39 -3.58
CA LEU A 100 -1.32 13.40 -2.99
C LEU A 100 -0.62 14.22 -1.90
N CYS A 101 0.16 13.57 -1.04
CA CYS A 101 0.95 14.28 -0.02
C CYS A 101 2.01 15.18 -0.65
N ALA A 102 2.69 14.71 -1.69
CA ALA A 102 3.69 15.48 -2.44
C ALA A 102 3.06 16.70 -3.11
N ALA A 103 1.88 16.54 -3.73
CA ALA A 103 1.13 17.66 -4.31
C ALA A 103 0.75 18.70 -3.23
N ALA A 104 0.36 18.26 -2.03
CA ALA A 104 0.05 19.15 -0.91
C ALA A 104 1.27 19.93 -0.39
N VAL A 105 2.48 19.38 -0.52
CA VAL A 105 3.75 20.04 -0.15
C VAL A 105 4.25 21.00 -1.26
N GLY A 106 3.49 21.16 -2.35
CA GLY A 106 3.79 22.13 -3.42
C GLY A 106 4.61 21.57 -4.58
N ARG A 107 4.73 20.24 -4.68
CA ARG A 107 5.46 19.60 -5.78
C ARG A 107 4.66 19.57 -7.07
N ILE A 108 5.20 20.21 -8.11
CA ILE A 108 4.55 20.31 -9.42
C ILE A 108 4.54 18.96 -10.16
N ASP A 109 5.61 18.17 -10.06
CA ASP A 109 5.68 16.84 -10.66
C ASP A 109 4.60 15.89 -10.11
N ALA A 110 4.28 16.02 -8.82
CA ALA A 110 3.19 15.28 -8.19
C ALA A 110 1.80 15.70 -8.70
N LEU A 111 1.60 16.97 -9.07
CA LEU A 111 0.33 17.43 -9.66
C LEU A 111 0.07 16.76 -11.01
N PHE A 112 1.11 16.65 -11.86
CA PHE A 112 0.99 15.92 -13.13
C PHE A 112 0.70 14.44 -12.93
N PHE A 113 1.32 13.81 -11.93
CA PHE A 113 1.02 12.43 -11.54
C PHE A 113 -0.44 12.28 -11.11
N VAL A 114 -0.95 13.16 -10.24
CA VAL A 114 -2.34 13.12 -9.76
C VAL A 114 -3.32 13.34 -10.92
N ALA A 115 -3.08 14.34 -11.77
CA ALA A 115 -3.91 14.60 -12.93
C ALA A 115 -3.92 13.42 -13.90
N GLY A 116 -2.75 12.86 -14.23
CA GLY A 116 -2.62 11.68 -15.07
C GLY A 116 -3.31 10.44 -14.48
N GLY A 117 -3.19 10.23 -13.16
CA GLY A 117 -3.87 9.15 -12.45
C GLY A 117 -5.40 9.28 -12.48
N LEU A 118 -5.92 10.50 -12.30
CA LEU A 118 -7.35 10.79 -12.39
C LEU A 118 -7.88 10.59 -13.82
N LEU A 119 -7.14 11.03 -14.83
CA LEU A 119 -7.48 10.81 -16.24
C LEU A 119 -7.47 9.31 -16.59
N GLY A 120 -6.47 8.57 -16.10
CA GLY A 120 -6.40 7.12 -16.24
C GLY A 120 -7.58 6.42 -15.56
N ALA A 121 -7.96 6.84 -14.36
CA ALA A 121 -9.12 6.32 -13.66
C ALA A 121 -10.43 6.62 -14.40
N ALA A 122 -10.58 7.83 -14.96
CA ALA A 122 -11.74 8.20 -15.78
C ALA A 122 -11.81 7.36 -17.07
N ALA A 123 -10.69 7.18 -17.77
CA ALA A 123 -10.61 6.33 -18.95
C ALA A 123 -10.92 4.86 -18.64
N TYR A 124 -10.46 4.37 -17.49
CA TYR A 124 -10.82 3.03 -17.02
C TYR A 124 -12.32 2.91 -16.74
N MET A 125 -12.92 3.88 -16.05
CA MET A 125 -14.37 3.87 -15.80
C MET A 125 -15.21 3.88 -17.09
N LEU A 126 -14.76 4.60 -18.12
CA LEU A 126 -15.43 4.59 -19.43
C LEU A 126 -15.27 3.26 -20.17
N SER A 127 -14.11 2.61 -20.05
CA SER A 127 -13.84 1.30 -20.68
C SER A 127 -14.31 0.11 -19.83
N TYR A 128 -14.73 0.32 -18.59
CA TYR A 128 -15.23 -0.69 -17.67
C TYR A 128 -16.24 -1.69 -18.28
N PRO A 129 -17.27 -1.28 -19.04
CA PRO A 129 -18.21 -2.23 -19.64
C PRO A 129 -17.54 -3.19 -20.63
N VAL A 130 -16.47 -2.76 -21.32
CA VAL A 130 -15.70 -3.61 -22.23
C VAL A 130 -14.94 -4.68 -21.44
N TRP A 131 -14.24 -4.28 -20.38
CA TRP A 131 -13.51 -5.20 -19.50
C TRP A 131 -14.44 -6.20 -18.80
N LYS A 132 -15.63 -5.74 -18.41
CA LYS A 132 -16.68 -6.60 -17.84
C LYS A 132 -17.21 -7.59 -18.88
N GLY A 133 -17.45 -7.15 -20.11
CA GLY A 133 -17.92 -8.00 -21.22
C GLY A 133 -16.90 -9.06 -21.65
N LEU A 134 -15.60 -8.80 -21.43
CA LEU A 134 -14.51 -9.76 -21.68
C LEU A 134 -14.35 -10.83 -20.58
N GLY A 135 -15.13 -10.77 -19.49
CA GLY A 135 -15.02 -11.71 -18.36
C GLY A 135 -13.75 -11.53 -17.51
N LEU A 136 -12.90 -10.54 -17.82
CA LEU A 136 -11.63 -10.27 -17.14
C LEU A 136 -11.79 -9.78 -15.69
N LEU A 137 -13.01 -9.41 -15.30
CA LEU A 137 -13.38 -8.92 -13.96
C LEU A 137 -14.05 -9.99 -13.10
N GLU A 138 -14.21 -11.20 -13.62
CA GLU A 138 -14.80 -12.32 -12.89
C GLU A 138 -13.72 -13.06 -12.10
N GLY A 139 -13.95 -13.20 -10.80
CA GLY A 139 -13.13 -14.03 -9.94
C GLY A 139 -13.64 -14.04 -8.51
N GLN A 140 -13.08 -14.93 -7.70
CA GLN A 140 -13.52 -15.17 -6.34
C GLN A 140 -12.60 -14.44 -5.36
N ALA A 141 -13.14 -14.03 -4.21
CA ALA A 141 -12.34 -13.51 -3.12
C ALA A 141 -11.73 -14.70 -2.38
N TRP A 142 -10.44 -14.92 -2.61
CA TRP A 142 -9.68 -15.96 -1.94
C TRP A 142 -9.00 -15.38 -0.71
N THR A 143 -9.16 -16.05 0.42
CA THR A 143 -8.43 -15.73 1.66
C THR A 143 -7.32 -16.77 1.88
N LEU A 144 -6.21 -16.39 2.50
CA LEU A 144 -5.13 -17.36 2.78
C LEU A 144 -5.53 -18.36 3.89
N GLY A 145 -6.33 -17.95 4.87
CA GLY A 145 -6.84 -18.78 5.96
C GLY A 145 -8.28 -18.42 6.29
N THR A 146 -8.96 -19.24 7.09
CA THR A 146 -10.37 -19.01 7.45
C THR A 146 -10.49 -17.77 8.32
N VAL A 147 -11.14 -16.73 7.80
CA VAL A 147 -11.44 -15.52 8.58
C VAL A 147 -12.73 -15.81 9.38
N PRO A 148 -12.70 -15.78 10.72
CA PRO A 148 -13.90 -16.05 11.52
C PRO A 148 -15.01 -15.02 11.19
N GLY A 149 -16.14 -15.48 10.66
CA GLY A 149 -17.28 -14.61 10.32
C GLY A 149 -17.31 -14.06 8.89
N ALA A 150 -16.46 -14.53 7.98
CA ALA A 150 -16.55 -14.20 6.56
C ALA A 150 -16.56 -15.47 5.69
N ASP A 151 -17.62 -15.68 4.89
CA ASP A 151 -17.80 -16.81 3.98
C ASP A 151 -16.93 -16.69 2.72
N TYR A 152 -15.60 -16.65 2.90
CA TYR A 152 -14.65 -16.66 1.79
C TYR A 152 -13.97 -18.03 1.67
N PRO A 153 -13.79 -18.57 0.44
CA PRO A 153 -12.98 -19.76 0.23
C PRO A 153 -11.54 -19.50 0.72
N ALA A 154 -11.09 -20.33 1.66
CA ALA A 154 -9.76 -20.27 2.26
C ALA A 154 -8.81 -21.22 1.54
N ALA A 155 -7.64 -20.71 1.13
CA ALA A 155 -6.57 -21.52 0.52
C ALA A 155 -6.01 -22.58 1.49
N PHE A 156 -6.02 -22.29 2.80
CA PHE A 156 -5.69 -23.24 3.86
C PHE A 156 -6.83 -23.30 4.90
N PRO A 157 -7.77 -24.25 4.77
CA PRO A 157 -8.95 -24.35 5.66
C PRO A 157 -8.62 -24.61 7.14
N THR A 158 -7.42 -25.11 7.42
CA THR A 158 -6.96 -25.52 8.76
C THR A 158 -6.24 -24.41 9.54
N LEU A 159 -5.98 -23.27 8.92
CA LEU A 159 -5.30 -22.13 9.56
C LEU A 159 -6.30 -21.02 9.91
N PRO A 160 -6.40 -20.62 11.19
CA PRO A 160 -7.11 -19.40 11.57
C PRO A 160 -6.49 -18.20 10.85
N GLY A 161 -7.28 -17.49 10.05
CA GLY A 161 -6.86 -16.32 9.28
C GLY A 161 -6.25 -15.22 10.15
N ASP A 162 -6.76 -15.07 11.38
CA ASP A 162 -6.26 -14.09 12.35
C ASP A 162 -4.84 -14.43 12.81
N LEU A 163 -4.59 -15.71 13.11
CA LEU A 163 -3.27 -16.18 13.52
C LEU A 163 -2.28 -16.13 12.36
N ALA A 164 -2.72 -16.46 11.15
CA ALA A 164 -1.90 -16.31 9.94
C ALA A 164 -1.56 -14.83 9.67
N GLY A 165 -2.52 -13.92 9.87
CA GLY A 165 -2.33 -12.48 9.74
C GLY A 165 -1.34 -11.91 10.76
N ILE A 166 -1.42 -12.36 12.02
CA ILE A 166 -0.46 -12.01 13.07
C ILE A 166 0.93 -12.57 12.76
N ALA A 167 1.02 -13.84 12.32
CA ALA A 167 2.29 -14.48 11.99
C ALA A 167 3.00 -13.79 10.82
N ILE A 168 2.26 -13.45 9.75
CA ILE A 168 2.79 -12.69 8.61
C ILE A 168 3.20 -11.29 9.04
N GLY A 169 2.37 -10.62 9.86
CA GLY A 169 2.69 -9.31 10.42
C GLY A 169 3.99 -9.32 11.24
N ALA A 170 4.14 -10.31 12.12
CA ALA A 170 5.36 -10.52 12.90
C ALA A 170 6.57 -10.80 12.02
N ALA A 171 6.41 -11.61 10.96
CA ALA A 171 7.48 -11.85 9.99
C ALA A 171 7.93 -10.55 9.31
N PHE A 172 7.00 -9.68 8.88
CA PHE A 172 7.34 -8.38 8.30
C PHE A 172 8.06 -7.46 9.29
N ILE A 173 7.66 -7.46 10.57
CA ILE A 173 8.36 -6.71 11.62
C ILE A 173 9.80 -7.21 11.77
N VAL A 174 10.00 -8.53 11.89
CA VAL A 174 11.33 -9.13 12.03
C VAL A 174 12.21 -8.82 10.82
N ILE A 175 11.67 -8.99 9.60
CA ILE A 175 12.37 -8.65 8.36
C ILE A 175 12.75 -7.16 8.36
N ALA A 176 11.84 -6.27 8.74
CA ALA A 176 12.13 -4.84 8.83
C ALA A 176 13.29 -4.57 9.79
N PHE A 177 13.38 -5.24 10.94
CA PHE A 177 14.50 -5.07 11.87
C PHE A 177 15.83 -5.57 11.30
N ILE A 178 15.84 -6.74 10.66
CA ILE A 178 17.04 -7.34 10.03
C ILE A 178 17.54 -6.49 8.86
N LEU A 179 16.64 -5.84 8.13
CA LEU A 179 16.98 -5.12 6.92
C LEU A 179 17.94 -3.93 7.21
N PRO A 180 19.11 -3.89 6.54
CA PRO A 180 20.06 -2.79 6.73
C PRO A 180 19.51 -1.51 6.10
N ARG A 181 19.80 -0.35 6.70
CA ARG A 181 19.34 0.95 6.18
C ARG A 181 19.95 1.29 4.81
N ARG A 182 21.10 0.72 4.47
CA ARG A 182 21.81 0.92 3.19
C ARG A 182 22.45 -0.40 2.77
N PHE A 183 22.19 -0.83 1.54
CA PHE A 183 22.80 -2.04 0.99
C PHE A 183 24.15 -1.75 0.31
N SER A 184 24.33 -0.53 -0.22
CA SER A 184 25.55 -0.13 -0.94
C SER A 184 26.30 0.99 -0.22
N ARG A 185 27.63 0.82 -0.05
CA ARG A 185 28.58 1.83 0.44
C ARG A 185 28.98 2.84 -0.65
N LYS A 186 28.52 2.67 -1.90
CA LYS A 186 28.82 3.64 -2.97
C LYS A 186 28.17 4.98 -2.61
N ARG A 187 29.01 6.02 -2.52
CA ARG A 187 28.59 7.41 -2.39
C ARG A 187 27.55 7.67 -3.48
N ALA A 188 26.39 8.19 -3.10
CA ALA A 188 25.41 8.68 -4.07
C ALA A 188 26.13 9.57 -5.08
N PRO A 189 25.77 9.55 -6.38
CA PRO A 189 26.24 10.54 -7.33
C PRO A 189 26.03 11.92 -6.69
N ALA A 190 27.11 12.71 -6.61
CA ALA A 190 27.07 14.04 -6.03
C ALA A 190 26.13 14.90 -6.90
N GLY A 191 24.95 15.17 -6.37
CA GLY A 191 23.95 16.03 -6.98
C GLY A 191 22.92 16.33 -5.90
N GLU A 192 23.00 17.56 -5.39
CA GLU A 192 22.10 18.20 -4.43
C GLU A 192 22.22 17.72 -2.98
N ALA A 193 23.34 18.10 -2.37
CA ALA A 193 23.23 18.79 -1.09
C ALA A 193 22.53 20.13 -1.36
N ILE A 194 21.26 20.27 -0.98
CA ILE A 194 20.65 21.57 -0.68
C ILE A 194 19.66 21.33 0.46
N GLU A 195 20.04 21.90 1.62
CA GLU A 195 19.23 22.47 2.73
C GLU A 195 17.95 21.77 3.19
#